data_AF-A0A918CXQ3-F1
#
_entry.id   AF-A0A918CXQ3-F1
#
_cell.length_a   1.000
_cell.length_b   1.000
_cell.length_c   1.000
_cell.angle_alpha   90.00
_cell.angle_beta   90.00
_cell.angle_gamma   90.00
#
_symmetry.space_group_name_H-M   'P 1'
#
loop_
_entity.id
_entity.type
_entity.pdbx_description
1 polymer ?
#
loop_
_entity_poly.entity_id
_entity_poly.type
_entity_poly.pdbx_seq_one_letter_code
_entity_poly.pdbx_strand_id
1 'polypeptide(L)'
;MATYALPHPKPSPNASQAVALILLRDGYTERTITARTGIEPTDLYQLAAQHDITAPHGTVEGHNCHQAASTEPCDECNLADARDQARTLARHRKSLTSLPRVLQRQANLPHGTGRRKSPH
;
A
#
# COMPACT_ATOMS: atom_id res chain seq x y z
N MET A 1 -1.59 23.60 36.47
CA MET A 1 -0.29 23.92 35.83
C MET A 1 -0.21 23.13 34.54
N ALA A 2 -0.06 23.79 33.39
CA ALA A 2 0.06 23.11 32.10
C ALA A 2 1.50 22.63 31.91
N THR A 3 1.70 21.32 31.88
CA THR A 3 2.96 20.69 31.50
C THR A 3 3.16 20.93 30.00
N TYR A 4 4.05 21.83 29.63
CA TYR A 4 4.53 21.95 28.25
C TYR A 4 5.37 20.71 27.94
N ALA A 5 4.77 19.71 27.33
CA ALA A 5 5.51 18.60 26.73
C ALA A 5 6.35 19.18 25.58
N LEU A 6 7.68 19.21 25.76
CA LEU A 6 8.58 19.60 24.68
C LEU A 6 8.41 18.60 23.53
N PRO A 7 8.29 19.05 22.27
CA PRO A 7 8.23 18.15 21.13
C PRO A 7 9.54 17.34 21.09
N HIS A 8 9.41 16.01 21.07
CA HIS A 8 10.56 15.14 20.91
C HIS A 8 11.19 15.40 19.53
N PRO A 9 12.51 15.59 19.44
CA PRO A 9 13.16 15.80 18.16
C PRO A 9 12.94 14.57 17.28
N LYS A 10 12.50 14.81 16.04
CA LYS A 10 12.35 13.76 15.03
C LYS A 10 13.72 13.09 14.83
N PRO A 11 13.80 11.75 14.82
CA PRO A 11 15.07 11.07 14.58
C PRO A 11 15.63 11.51 13.23
N SER A 12 16.94 11.80 13.17
CA SER A 12 17.56 12.15 11.89
C SER A 12 17.58 10.92 10.98
N PRO A 13 17.14 11.02 9.72
CA PRO A 13 17.21 9.90 8.80
C PRO A 13 18.68 9.59 8.49
N ASN A 14 18.99 8.30 8.32
CA ASN A 14 20.26 7.89 7.74
C ASN A 14 20.30 8.22 6.23
N ALA A 15 21.45 8.00 5.58
CA ALA A 15 21.62 8.34 4.17
C ALA A 15 20.58 7.65 3.24
N SER A 16 20.33 6.36 3.43
CA SER A 16 19.34 5.61 2.62
C SER A 16 17.92 6.12 2.84
N GLN A 17 17.57 6.43 4.10
CA GLN A 17 16.28 7.01 4.48
C GLN A 17 16.09 8.41 3.87
N ALA A 18 17.11 9.26 3.92
CA ALA A 18 17.07 10.58 3.31
C ALA A 18 16.86 10.51 1.79
N VAL A 19 17.59 9.61 1.11
CA VAL A 19 17.42 9.38 -0.34
C VAL A 19 16.01 8.87 -0.65
N ALA A 20 15.48 7.95 0.16
CA ALA A 20 14.14 7.41 -0.06
C ALA A 20 13.05 8.48 0.06
N LEU A 21 13.17 9.37 1.05
CA LEU A 21 12.26 10.50 1.23
C LEU A 21 12.31 11.50 0.07
N ILE A 22 13.50 11.78 -0.46
CA ILE A 22 13.67 12.62 -1.65
C ILE A 22 12.99 11.98 -2.87
N LEU A 23 13.28 10.69 -3.13
CA LEU A 23 12.67 9.98 -4.26
C LEU A 23 11.15 9.89 -4.14
N LEU A 24 10.62 9.69 -2.94
CA LEU A 24 9.18 9.69 -2.68
C LEU A 24 8.56 11.05 -3.03
N ARG A 25 9.17 12.13 -2.55
CA ARG A 25 8.75 13.51 -2.84
C ARG A 25 8.79 13.83 -4.34
N ASP A 26 9.79 13.31 -5.04
CA ASP A 26 9.96 13.48 -6.49
C ASP A 26 8.99 12.61 -7.32
N GLY A 27 8.17 11.77 -6.67
CA GLY A 27 7.14 10.97 -7.32
C GLY A 27 7.62 9.64 -7.88
N TYR A 28 8.74 9.11 -7.39
CA TYR A 28 9.14 7.75 -7.72
C TYR A 28 8.24 6.71 -7.04
N THR A 29 7.95 5.64 -7.78
CA THR A 29 7.16 4.52 -7.24
C THR A 29 7.86 3.80 -6.09
N GLU A 30 7.09 3.22 -5.17
CA GLU A 30 7.63 2.44 -4.05
C GLU A 30 8.63 1.37 -4.51
N ARG A 31 8.32 0.67 -5.62
CA ARG A 31 9.20 -0.36 -6.17
C ARG A 31 10.57 0.18 -6.56
N THR A 32 10.61 1.38 -7.13
CA THR A 32 11.87 2.02 -7.54
C THR A 32 12.65 2.51 -6.33
N ILE A 33 11.95 3.01 -5.32
CA ILE A 33 12.56 3.45 -4.07
C ILE A 33 13.19 2.25 -3.35
N THR A 34 12.43 1.18 -3.13
CA THR A 34 12.93 -0.05 -2.50
C THR A 34 14.13 -0.62 -3.25
N ALA A 35 14.09 -0.66 -4.58
CA ALA A 35 15.23 -1.15 -5.37
C ALA A 35 16.51 -0.30 -5.21
N ARG A 36 16.39 1.00 -4.91
CA ARG A 36 17.53 1.93 -4.80
C ARG A 36 18.04 2.08 -3.38
N THR A 37 17.17 1.97 -2.38
CA THR A 37 17.49 2.29 -0.99
C THR A 37 17.42 1.09 -0.06
N GLY A 38 16.80 -0.01 -0.50
CA GLY A 38 16.54 -1.19 0.33
C GLY A 38 15.46 -0.98 1.39
N ILE A 39 14.73 0.15 1.35
CA ILE A 39 13.68 0.45 2.31
C ILE A 39 12.37 -0.16 1.82
N GLU A 40 11.75 -0.96 2.68
CA GLU A 40 10.46 -1.60 2.40
C GLU A 40 9.33 -0.56 2.39
N PRO A 41 8.25 -0.77 1.59
CA PRO A 41 7.17 0.20 1.47
C PRO A 41 6.54 0.62 2.81
N THR A 42 6.31 -0.32 3.72
CA THR A 42 5.73 -0.04 5.04
C THR A 42 6.61 0.95 5.83
N ASP A 43 7.92 0.70 5.86
CA ASP A 43 8.88 1.56 6.57
C ASP A 43 9.03 2.91 5.86
N LEU A 44 8.97 2.93 4.52
CA LEU A 44 9.02 4.14 3.71
C LEU A 44 7.89 5.10 4.07
N TYR A 45 6.64 4.64 4.09
CA TYR A 45 5.50 5.51 4.36
C TYR A 45 5.44 5.94 5.85
N GLN A 46 5.85 5.06 6.78
CA GLN A 46 5.98 5.44 8.19
C GLN A 46 7.05 6.52 8.39
N LEU A 47 8.20 6.36 7.74
CA LEU A 47 9.26 7.36 7.75
C LEU A 47 8.76 8.68 7.14
N ALA A 48 8.04 8.63 6.02
CA ALA A 48 7.47 9.80 5.38
C ALA A 48 6.51 10.55 6.33
N ALA A 49 5.62 9.83 7.02
CA ALA A 49 4.74 10.39 8.04
C ALA A 49 5.50 11.02 9.21
N GLN A 50 6.56 10.38 9.71
CA GLN A 50 7.39 10.94 10.78
C GLN A 50 8.06 12.26 10.36
N HIS A 51 8.40 12.40 9.08
CA HIS A 51 9.12 13.56 8.54
C HIS A 51 8.23 14.60 7.86
N ASP A 52 6.90 14.46 7.90
CA ASP A 52 5.93 15.32 7.18
C ASP A 52 6.23 15.44 5.68
N ILE A 53 6.66 14.33 5.06
CA ILE A 53 6.93 14.24 3.63
C ILE A 53 5.82 13.41 2.99
N THR A 54 5.31 13.90 1.85
CA THR A 54 4.32 13.20 1.05
C THR A 54 4.83 13.04 -0.39
N ALA A 55 4.42 11.95 -1.03
CA ALA A 55 4.47 11.84 -2.48
C ALA A 55 3.49 12.84 -3.14
N PRO A 56 3.62 13.09 -4.45
CA PRO A 56 2.66 13.91 -5.19
C PRO A 56 1.22 13.38 -5.03
N HIS A 57 0.26 14.29 -4.84
CA HIS A 57 -1.16 13.94 -4.82
C HIS A 57 -1.62 13.36 -6.17
N GLY A 58 -2.73 12.62 -6.15
CA GLY A 58 -3.23 11.93 -7.35
C GLY A 58 -2.44 10.68 -7.72
N THR A 59 -1.59 10.18 -6.82
CA THR A 59 -0.82 8.93 -6.97
C THR A 59 -1.20 7.92 -5.89
N VAL A 60 -0.85 6.64 -6.11
CA VAL A 60 -1.07 5.58 -5.11
C VAL A 60 -0.14 5.80 -3.92
N GLU A 61 1.09 6.22 -4.17
CA GLU A 61 2.08 6.57 -3.15
C GLU A 61 1.57 7.73 -2.27
N GLY A 62 0.94 8.75 -2.87
CA GLY A 62 0.33 9.85 -2.13
C GLY A 62 -0.84 9.39 -1.26
N HIS A 63 -1.65 8.44 -1.74
CA HIS A 63 -2.68 7.82 -0.91
C HIS A 63 -2.09 7.03 0.27
N ASN A 64 -1.03 6.26 0.04
CA ASN A 64 -0.35 5.50 1.10
C ASN A 64 0.31 6.42 2.14
N CYS A 65 0.83 7.59 1.73
CA CYS A 65 1.31 8.62 2.66
C CYS A 65 0.20 9.10 3.61
N HIS A 66 -1.01 9.36 3.10
CA HIS A 66 -2.14 9.74 3.94
C HIS A 66 -2.50 8.67 4.96
N GLN A 67 -2.55 7.41 4.53
CA GLN A 67 -2.82 6.27 5.42
C GLN A 67 -1.76 6.16 6.52
N ALA A 68 -0.48 6.24 6.17
CA ALA A 68 0.60 6.17 7.15
C ALA A 68 0.60 7.35 8.14
N ALA A 69 0.24 8.55 7.66
CA ALA A 69 0.05 9.73 8.51
C ALA A 69 -1.25 9.71 9.32
N SER A 70 -2.11 8.68 9.14
CA SER A 70 -3.45 8.61 9.74
C SER A 70 -4.30 9.86 9.44
N THR A 71 -4.16 10.39 8.23
CA THR A 71 -4.94 11.52 7.73
C THR A 71 -5.92 11.06 6.66
N GLU A 72 -7.03 11.77 6.52
CA GLU A 72 -7.98 11.51 5.44
C GLU A 72 -7.31 11.77 4.08
N PRO A 73 -7.30 10.79 3.16
CA PRO A 73 -6.77 11.03 1.82
C PRO A 73 -7.64 12.01 1.04
N CYS A 74 -7.00 12.89 0.26
CA CYS A 74 -7.74 13.77 -0.63
C CYS A 74 -8.42 13.01 -1.79
N ASP A 75 -9.40 13.64 -2.44
CA ASP A 75 -10.18 13.04 -3.53
C ASP A 75 -9.31 12.49 -4.67
N GLU A 76 -8.25 13.21 -5.03
CA GLU A 76 -7.32 12.78 -6.08
C GLU A 76 -6.58 11.49 -5.70
N CYS A 77 -6.12 11.39 -4.45
CA CYS A 77 -5.45 10.20 -3.92
C CYS A 77 -6.43 9.02 -3.80
N ASN A 78 -7.66 9.25 -3.30
CA ASN A 78 -8.71 8.22 -3.26
C ASN A 78 -9.02 7.67 -4.65
N LEU A 79 -9.14 8.56 -5.64
CA LEU A 79 -9.40 8.18 -7.03
C LEU A 79 -8.23 7.38 -7.64
N ALA A 80 -6.99 7.76 -7.33
CA ALA A 80 -5.81 7.03 -7.78
C ALA A 80 -5.77 5.60 -7.24
N ASP A 81 -6.01 5.44 -5.94
CA ASP A 81 -6.08 4.13 -5.29
C ASP A 81 -7.22 3.27 -5.83
N ALA A 82 -8.43 3.82 -5.95
CA ALA A 82 -9.57 3.10 -6.52
C ALA A 82 -9.31 2.60 -7.96
N ARG A 83 -8.60 3.40 -8.77
CA ARG A 83 -8.17 3.00 -10.12
C ARG A 83 -7.15 1.88 -10.09
N ASP A 84 -6.21 1.91 -9.16
CA ASP A 84 -5.22 0.84 -9.01
C ASP A 84 -5.88 -0.47 -8.56
N GLN A 85 -6.74 -0.43 -7.53
CA GLN A 85 -7.53 -1.57 -7.10
C GLN A 85 -8.35 -2.17 -8.25
N ALA A 86 -9.04 -1.34 -9.04
CA ALA A 86 -9.79 -1.78 -10.21
C ALA A 86 -8.91 -2.49 -11.26
N ARG A 87 -7.69 -1.98 -11.49
CA ARG A 87 -6.70 -2.60 -12.38
C ARG A 87 -6.23 -3.95 -11.84
N THR A 88 -5.95 -4.04 -10.55
CA THR A 88 -5.55 -5.28 -9.87
C THR A 88 -6.63 -6.35 -9.99
N LEU A 89 -7.89 -5.98 -9.72
CA LEU A 89 -9.04 -6.88 -9.91
C LEU A 89 -9.22 -7.31 -11.38
N ALA A 90 -9.04 -6.39 -12.33
CA ALA A 90 -9.11 -6.73 -13.75
C ALA A 90 -8.01 -7.71 -14.17
N ARG A 91 -6.77 -7.53 -13.68
CA ARG A 91 -5.66 -8.47 -13.93
C ARG A 91 -5.94 -9.84 -13.31
N HIS A 92 -6.44 -9.87 -12.08
CA HIS A 92 -6.82 -11.11 -11.41
C HIS A 92 -7.91 -11.87 -12.18
N ARG A 93 -8.96 -11.20 -12.66
CA ARG A 93 -9.98 -11.85 -13.50
C ARG A 93 -9.39 -12.43 -14.78
N LYS A 94 -8.48 -11.69 -15.44
CA LYS A 94 -7.80 -12.17 -16.65
C LYS A 94 -6.96 -13.41 -16.38
N SER A 95 -6.19 -13.44 -15.29
CA SER A 95 -5.39 -14.62 -14.93
C SER A 95 -6.28 -15.84 -14.67
N LEU A 96 -7.39 -15.66 -13.96
CA LEU A 96 -8.37 -16.75 -13.76
C LEU A 96 -8.98 -17.23 -15.08
N THR A 97 -9.37 -16.32 -15.98
CA THR A 97 -9.92 -16.72 -17.30
C THR A 97 -8.92 -17.45 -18.19
N SER A 98 -7.61 -17.25 -17.97
CA SER A 98 -6.54 -17.96 -18.69
C SER A 98 -6.27 -19.36 -18.16
N LEU A 99 -6.81 -19.72 -16.98
CA LEU A 99 -6.68 -21.07 -16.43
C LEU A 99 -7.58 -22.07 -17.18
N PRO A 100 -7.15 -23.33 -17.32
CA PRO A 100 -8.03 -24.42 -17.74
C PRO A 100 -9.31 -24.47 -16.89
N ARG A 101 -10.47 -24.75 -17.52
CA ARG A 101 -11.80 -24.78 -16.87
C ARG A 101 -11.88 -25.59 -15.57
N VAL A 102 -11.05 -26.64 -15.43
CA VAL A 102 -10.99 -27.47 -14.22
C VAL A 102 -10.41 -26.70 -13.03
N LEU A 103 -9.38 -25.88 -13.25
CA LEU A 103 -8.75 -25.05 -12.22
C LEU A 103 -9.58 -23.81 -11.89
N GLN A 104 -10.34 -23.28 -12.87
CA GLN A 104 -11.29 -22.18 -12.66
C GLN A 104 -12.40 -22.53 -11.66
N ARG A 105 -12.94 -23.76 -11.74
CA ARG A 105 -13.98 -24.21 -10.79
C ARG A 105 -13.47 -24.30 -9.36
N GLN A 106 -12.21 -24.65 -9.14
CA GLN A 106 -11.61 -24.74 -7.81
C GLN A 106 -11.37 -23.35 -7.20
N ALA A 107 -10.95 -22.37 -8.01
CA ALA A 107 -10.72 -21.00 -7.56
C ALA A 107 -12.02 -20.23 -7.22
N ASN A 108 -13.16 -20.62 -7.79
CA ASN A 108 -14.46 -19.97 -7.58
C ASN A 108 -15.39 -20.71 -6.59
N LEU A 109 -14.96 -21.83 -6.00
CA LEU A 109 -15.76 -22.52 -4.99
C LEU A 109 -15.59 -21.80 -3.64
N PRO A 110 -16.67 -21.27 -3.02
CA PRO A 110 -16.61 -20.95 -1.60
C PRO A 110 -16.18 -22.23 -0.88
N HIS A 111 -15.32 -22.12 0.13
CA HIS A 111 -14.98 -23.21 1.05
C HIS A 111 -16.24 -23.64 1.83
N GLY A 112 -17.15 -24.32 1.13
CA GLY A 112 -18.39 -24.87 1.62
C GLY A 112 -18.08 -26.26 2.15
N THR A 113 -18.13 -26.36 3.46
CA THR A 113 -18.07 -27.59 4.25
C THR A 113 -18.85 -28.72 3.59
N GLY A 114 -18.11 -29.72 3.08
CA GLY A 114 -18.68 -30.95 2.56
C GLY A 114 -19.31 -31.77 3.68
N ARG A 115 -20.56 -31.44 4.05
CA ARG A 115 -21.43 -32.28 4.89
C ARG A 115 -21.76 -33.56 4.11
N ARG A 116 -20.93 -34.60 4.28
CA ARG A 116 -21.28 -35.96 3.83
C ARG A 116 -22.49 -36.44 4.64
N LYS A 117 -23.64 -36.61 3.98
CA LYS A 117 -24.70 -37.50 4.47
C LYS A 117 -24.23 -38.92 4.20
N SER A 118 -23.97 -39.69 5.25
CA SER A 118 -23.85 -41.15 5.16
C SER A 118 -25.25 -41.74 4.92
N PRO A 119 -25.44 -42.64 3.95
CA PRO A 119 -26.61 -43.49 3.90
C PRO A 119 -26.34 -44.79 4.66
N HIS A 120 -27.31 -45.14 5.52
CA HIS A 120 -27.62 -46.44 6.13
C HIS A 120 -26.59 -47.09 7.05
#